data_AF-A0A430AK24-F1
#
_entry.id   AF-A0A430AK24-F1
#
_cell.length_a   1.000
_cell.length_b   1.000
_cell.length_c   1.000
_cell.angle_alpha   90.00
_cell.angle_beta   90.00
_cell.angle_gamma   90.00
#
_symmetry.space_group_name_H-M   'P 1'
#
loop_
_entity.id
_entity.type
_entity.pdbx_description
1 polymer ?
#
loop_
_entity_poly.entity_id
_entity_poly.type
_entity_poly.pdbx_seq_one_letter_code
_entity_poly.pdbx_strand_id
1 'polypeptide(L)'
;MSKQDIENILLSKNKSSSFDASNKNEKLLGVSKDNEKQSIVLKTKGSDKECQLYKNEVFRSKKMNHLKFTNFLPENYMITPDLREAINLITENEKFLCENWDRHDLPAVQVSGKYKERIKEIIREYDEDLVDALFEGRIRKSTVSTEHQKGKVRLISLYTKEKNKTIISLIFIDFYHLFIPSGNLGKPSERVMEENYNNQKNNDVCFSKYVKKESFKWLAKSPDTN
;
A
#
# COMPACT_ATOMS: atom_id res chain seq x y z
N MET A 1 49.55 -33.83 15.65
CA MET A 1 49.03 -33.65 14.29
C MET A 1 48.18 -32.39 14.32
N SER A 2 48.77 -31.19 14.19
CA SER A 2 49.41 -30.49 13.06
C SER A 2 48.42 -30.02 11.99
N LYS A 3 48.60 -28.76 11.56
CA LYS A 3 47.76 -27.97 10.63
C LYS A 3 47.77 -28.49 9.17
N GLN A 4 47.83 -29.81 8.96
CA GLN A 4 47.97 -30.42 7.63
C GLN A 4 46.83 -31.36 7.23
N ASP A 5 45.77 -31.48 8.04
CA ASP A 5 44.62 -32.34 7.74
C ASP A 5 43.39 -31.58 7.16
N ILE A 6 43.54 -30.33 6.73
CA ILE A 6 42.44 -29.47 6.20
C ILE A 6 42.62 -29.12 4.70
N GLU A 7 43.50 -29.82 3.99
CA GLU A 7 43.88 -29.43 2.61
C GLU A 7 43.39 -30.36 1.48
N ASN A 8 42.29 -31.10 1.64
CA ASN A 8 41.87 -32.08 0.63
C ASN A 8 40.39 -32.17 0.26
N ILE A 9 39.63 -31.07 0.32
CA ILE A 9 38.31 -31.02 -0.37
C ILE A 9 38.06 -29.63 -0.94
N LEU A 10 38.85 -29.23 -1.94
CA LEU A 10 38.51 -28.20 -2.92
C LEU A 10 39.58 -28.25 -4.02
N LEU A 11 39.13 -28.25 -5.29
CA LEU A 11 39.93 -28.12 -6.53
C LEU A 11 40.24 -29.40 -7.31
N SER A 12 39.24 -29.90 -8.04
CA SER A 12 39.36 -30.41 -9.41
C SER A 12 37.95 -30.57 -9.98
N LYS A 13 37.53 -30.22 -11.21
CA LYS A 13 38.16 -29.75 -12.44
C LYS A 13 37.02 -29.11 -13.29
N ASN A 14 37.28 -27.94 -13.87
CA ASN A 14 37.18 -27.63 -15.31
C ASN A 14 36.27 -28.53 -16.18
N LYS A 15 35.28 -27.97 -16.90
CA LYS A 15 35.42 -27.35 -18.26
C LYS A 15 34.04 -27.17 -18.95
N SER A 16 34.03 -26.14 -19.80
CA SER A 16 33.05 -25.67 -20.78
C SER A 16 32.45 -26.71 -21.74
N SER A 17 31.20 -26.46 -22.20
CA SER A 17 30.85 -26.43 -23.63
C SER A 17 29.47 -25.80 -23.88
N SER A 18 29.43 -24.95 -24.91
CA SER A 18 28.27 -24.35 -25.59
C SER A 18 27.36 -25.38 -26.30
N PHE A 19 26.08 -25.06 -26.50
CA PHE A 19 25.36 -25.03 -27.80
C PHE A 19 23.82 -24.92 -27.64
N ASP A 20 23.25 -23.97 -28.40
CA ASP A 20 21.95 -23.88 -29.11
C ASP A 20 20.55 -24.02 -28.47
N ALA A 21 19.81 -22.90 -28.60
CA ALA A 21 18.58 -22.68 -29.37
C ALA A 21 17.36 -23.64 -29.28
N SER A 22 16.22 -23.00 -28.99
CA SER A 22 14.85 -23.28 -29.45
C SER A 22 14.22 -24.66 -29.14
N ASN A 23 13.16 -24.69 -28.33
CA ASN A 23 11.79 -24.84 -28.84
C ASN A 23 10.72 -24.76 -27.76
N LYS A 24 9.52 -24.39 -28.24
CA LYS A 24 8.22 -24.38 -27.58
C LYS A 24 7.93 -25.65 -26.77
N ASN A 25 7.23 -25.50 -25.64
CA ASN A 25 6.03 -26.30 -25.39
C ASN A 25 5.16 -25.67 -24.30
N GLU A 26 3.93 -25.36 -24.68
CA GLU A 26 2.79 -25.24 -23.79
C GLU A 26 2.72 -26.48 -22.90
N LYS A 27 2.44 -26.28 -21.61
CA LYS A 27 1.98 -27.35 -20.74
C LYS A 27 0.82 -26.84 -19.89
N LEU A 28 -0.38 -26.90 -20.48
CA LEU A 28 -1.58 -27.23 -19.75
C LEU A 28 -1.38 -28.63 -19.16
N LEU A 29 -1.63 -28.80 -17.85
CA LEU A 29 -2.20 -30.00 -17.25
C LEU A 29 -2.36 -29.79 -15.74
N GLY A 30 -3.57 -30.07 -15.24
CA GLY A 30 -3.79 -30.37 -13.82
C GLY A 30 -4.95 -29.64 -13.18
N VAL A 31 -6.19 -30.01 -13.54
CA VAL A 31 -7.33 -29.81 -12.65
C VAL A 31 -7.15 -30.75 -11.45
N SER A 32 -6.91 -30.18 -10.28
CA SER A 32 -7.21 -30.86 -9.02
C SER A 32 -8.08 -29.93 -8.18
N LYS A 33 -9.22 -30.45 -7.75
CA LYS A 33 -10.14 -29.81 -6.81
C LYS A 33 -9.40 -29.66 -5.48
N ASP A 34 -9.19 -28.44 -5.04
CA ASP A 34 -9.22 -28.06 -3.62
C ASP A 34 -9.34 -26.53 -3.51
N ASN A 35 -10.21 -26.10 -2.58
CA ASN A 35 -10.62 -24.72 -2.34
C ASN A 35 -9.51 -23.87 -1.71
N GLU A 36 -8.50 -23.48 -2.48
CA GLU A 36 -7.63 -22.36 -2.12
C GLU A 36 -7.99 -21.13 -2.95
N LYS A 37 -8.42 -20.07 -2.25
CA LYS A 37 -8.52 -18.72 -2.82
C LYS A 37 -7.13 -18.33 -3.33
N GLN A 38 -6.88 -18.57 -4.61
CA GLN A 38 -5.72 -18.05 -5.33
C GLN A 38 -5.76 -16.52 -5.25
N SER A 39 -4.92 -15.95 -4.40
CA SER A 39 -4.58 -14.54 -4.49
C SER A 39 -3.93 -14.32 -5.85
N ILE A 40 -4.63 -13.64 -6.76
CA ILE A 40 -4.11 -13.31 -8.09
C ILE A 40 -2.90 -12.39 -7.89
N VAL A 41 -1.70 -12.94 -8.09
CA VAL A 41 -0.45 -12.18 -8.13
C VAL A 41 -0.37 -11.49 -9.50
N LEU A 42 -0.91 -10.27 -9.58
CA LEU A 42 -0.81 -9.42 -10.75
C LEU A 42 0.60 -8.82 -10.84
N LYS A 43 1.52 -9.48 -11.57
CA LYS A 43 2.78 -8.86 -11.99
C LYS A 43 2.49 -7.85 -13.10
N THR A 44 2.59 -6.56 -12.80
CA THR A 44 2.48 -5.48 -13.80
C THR A 44 3.80 -5.30 -14.54
N LYS A 45 3.95 -5.94 -15.71
CA LYS A 45 4.95 -5.53 -16.72
C LYS A 45 4.32 -4.46 -17.61
N GLY A 46 4.85 -3.24 -17.55
CA GLY A 46 4.66 -2.23 -18.61
C GLY A 46 3.25 -1.67 -18.82
N SER A 47 2.40 -1.60 -17.79
CA SER A 47 1.14 -0.84 -17.91
C SER A 47 1.39 0.63 -17.58
N ASP A 48 0.96 1.54 -18.44
CA ASP A 48 0.83 2.96 -18.07
C ASP A 48 -0.03 3.04 -16.79
N LYS A 49 0.57 3.55 -15.72
CA LYS A 49 -0.10 3.78 -14.45
C LYS A 49 -0.62 5.21 -14.45
N GLU A 50 -1.89 5.36 -14.15
CA GLU A 50 -2.56 6.65 -14.04
C GLU A 50 -3.03 6.82 -12.60
N CYS A 51 -2.63 7.93 -11.97
CA CYS A 51 -3.00 8.24 -10.60
C CYS A 51 -4.10 9.30 -10.58
N GLN A 52 -5.15 9.06 -9.79
CA GLN A 52 -6.27 10.00 -9.65
C GLN A 52 -6.77 10.05 -8.20
N LEU A 53 -7.67 10.99 -7.92
CA LEU A 53 -8.48 10.97 -6.70
C LEU A 53 -9.70 10.08 -6.93
N TYR A 54 -10.05 9.26 -5.94
CA TYR A 54 -11.30 8.49 -6.01
C TYR A 54 -12.49 9.43 -6.10
N LYS A 55 -13.38 9.19 -7.07
CA LYS A 55 -14.51 10.07 -7.42
C LYS A 55 -14.13 11.53 -7.64
N ASN A 56 -12.86 11.81 -8.01
CA ASN A 56 -12.34 13.16 -8.23
C ASN A 56 -12.37 14.07 -6.97
N GLU A 57 -12.37 13.47 -5.77
CA GLU A 57 -12.57 14.18 -4.50
C GLU A 57 -11.47 13.89 -3.47
N VAL A 58 -11.20 14.87 -2.61
CA VAL A 58 -10.40 14.68 -1.38
C VAL A 58 -11.37 14.38 -0.24
N PHE A 59 -11.53 13.09 0.07
CA PHE A 59 -12.45 12.66 1.13
C PHE A 59 -12.11 13.30 2.49
N ARG A 60 -13.16 13.62 3.24
CA ARG A 60 -13.02 14.13 4.61
C ARG A 60 -12.52 13.02 5.52
N SER A 61 -11.62 13.37 6.44
CA SER A 61 -11.23 12.52 7.56
C SER A 61 -12.46 12.11 8.38
N LYS A 62 -12.44 10.89 8.90
CA LYS A 62 -13.51 10.30 9.71
C LYS A 62 -12.99 9.86 11.07
N LYS A 63 -13.90 9.84 12.05
CA LYS A 63 -13.68 9.28 13.39
C LYS A 63 -14.81 8.32 13.71
N MET A 64 -14.45 7.11 14.14
CA MET A 64 -15.38 6.03 14.47
C MET A 64 -14.99 5.48 15.84
N ASN A 65 -15.72 5.91 16.88
CA ASN A 65 -15.35 5.64 18.27
C ASN A 65 -15.40 4.15 18.61
N HIS A 66 -16.45 3.46 18.16
CA HIS A 66 -16.64 2.02 18.38
C HIS A 66 -15.57 1.15 17.70
N LEU A 67 -14.99 1.64 16.59
CA LEU A 67 -13.89 0.97 15.89
C LEU A 67 -12.51 1.44 16.35
N LYS A 68 -12.42 2.41 17.28
CA LYS A 68 -11.16 3.07 17.66
C LYS A 68 -10.38 3.52 16.40
N PHE A 69 -11.05 4.21 15.48
CA PHE A 69 -10.47 4.69 14.23
C PHE A 69 -10.57 6.20 14.12
N THR A 70 -9.49 6.82 13.64
CA THR A 70 -9.45 8.21 13.20
C THR A 70 -8.35 8.37 12.16
N ASN A 71 -8.57 9.22 11.17
CA ASN A 71 -7.54 9.72 10.27
C ASN A 71 -7.55 11.25 10.16
N PHE A 72 -8.01 11.91 11.22
CA PHE A 72 -7.76 13.33 11.40
C PHE A 72 -6.25 13.58 11.53
N LEU A 73 -5.76 14.73 11.10
CA LEU A 73 -4.39 15.17 11.37
C LEU A 73 -4.26 15.55 12.85
N PRO A 74 -3.03 15.62 13.39
CA PRO A 74 -2.80 16.29 14.66
C PRO A 74 -3.12 17.78 14.55
N GLU A 75 -3.29 18.44 15.70
CA GLU A 75 -3.45 19.89 15.75
C GLU A 75 -2.32 20.61 15.00
N ASN A 76 -2.60 21.79 14.44
CA ASN A 76 -1.65 22.51 13.57
C ASN A 76 -0.24 22.65 14.15
N TYR A 77 -0.16 22.99 15.43
CA TYR A 77 1.11 23.18 16.13
C TYR A 77 1.81 21.84 16.46
N MET A 78 1.11 20.71 16.33
CA MET A 78 1.62 19.36 16.54
C MET A 78 1.97 18.64 15.23
N ILE A 79 1.71 19.25 14.07
CA ILE A 79 2.16 18.71 12.78
C ILE A 79 3.69 18.78 12.75
N THR A 80 4.33 17.63 12.84
CA THR A 80 5.79 17.51 12.78
C THR A 80 6.32 17.86 11.39
N PRO A 81 7.61 18.26 11.28
CA PRO A 81 8.27 18.42 9.98
C PRO A 81 8.11 17.20 9.08
N ASP A 82 8.30 15.99 9.62
CA ASP A 82 8.13 14.72 8.89
C ASP A 82 6.71 14.56 8.31
N LEU A 83 5.68 14.88 9.10
CA LEU A 83 4.30 14.75 8.61
C LEU A 83 4.01 15.76 7.50
N ARG A 84 4.56 16.98 7.62
CA ARG A 84 4.46 18.00 6.57
C ARG A 84 5.17 17.56 5.29
N GLU A 85 6.37 16.99 5.42
CA GLU A 85 7.12 16.42 4.30
C GLU A 85 6.30 15.32 3.61
N ALA A 86 5.74 14.37 4.37
CA ALA A 86 4.90 13.30 3.83
C ALA A 86 3.70 13.87 3.05
N ILE A 87 3.02 14.88 3.59
CA ILE A 87 1.90 15.55 2.90
C ILE A 87 2.36 16.17 1.58
N ASN A 88 3.48 16.90 1.59
CA ASN A 88 4.02 17.51 0.37
C ASN A 88 4.34 16.44 -0.68
N LEU A 89 5.06 15.38 -0.29
CA LEU A 89 5.41 14.27 -1.18
C LEU A 89 4.19 13.65 -1.87
N ILE A 90 3.12 13.41 -1.11
CA ILE A 90 1.85 12.85 -1.63
C ILE A 90 1.22 13.79 -2.68
N THR A 91 1.23 15.09 -2.41
CA THR A 91 0.61 16.09 -3.30
C THR A 91 1.45 16.40 -4.55
N GLU A 92 2.77 16.22 -4.48
CA GLU A 92 3.69 16.61 -5.56
C GLU A 92 4.04 15.46 -6.51
N ASN A 93 4.05 14.22 -6.03
CA ASN A 93 4.56 13.08 -6.77
C ASN A 93 3.62 11.87 -6.71
N GLU A 94 3.04 11.51 -7.85
CA GLU A 94 2.10 10.39 -7.98
C GLU A 94 2.72 9.02 -7.63
N LYS A 95 4.05 8.89 -7.67
CA LYS A 95 4.74 7.63 -7.35
C LYS A 95 4.40 7.12 -5.96
N PHE A 96 4.17 8.01 -5.00
CA PHE A 96 3.78 7.61 -3.65
C PHE A 96 2.42 6.91 -3.58
N LEU A 97 1.57 7.08 -4.60
CA LEU A 97 0.30 6.38 -4.72
C LEU A 97 0.45 5.02 -5.41
N CYS A 98 1.37 4.92 -6.38
CA CYS A 98 1.44 3.78 -7.29
C CYS A 98 2.65 2.84 -7.07
N GLU A 99 3.55 3.21 -6.18
CA GLU A 99 4.73 2.46 -5.73
C GLU A 99 4.76 2.41 -4.20
N ASN A 100 5.22 1.28 -3.63
CA ASN A 100 5.53 1.21 -2.21
C ASN A 100 6.96 1.75 -1.95
N TRP A 101 7.30 2.08 -0.70
CA TRP A 101 8.61 2.67 -0.35
C TRP A 101 9.83 1.86 -0.81
N ASP A 102 9.67 0.54 -0.93
CA ASP A 102 10.67 -0.43 -1.38
C ASP A 102 10.61 -0.69 -2.90
N ARG A 103 9.81 0.09 -3.64
CA ARG A 103 9.56 -0.03 -5.09
C ARG A 103 8.95 -1.37 -5.49
N HIS A 104 8.35 -2.10 -4.55
CA HIS A 104 7.56 -3.29 -4.84
C HIS A 104 6.11 -2.94 -5.23
N ASP A 105 5.42 -3.93 -5.80
CA ASP A 105 4.00 -3.85 -6.12
C ASP A 105 3.18 -3.45 -4.88
N LEU A 106 2.14 -2.65 -5.08
CA LEU A 106 1.26 -2.21 -4.00
C LEU A 106 0.55 -3.41 -3.37
N PRO A 107 0.83 -3.74 -2.10
CA PRO A 107 0.18 -4.88 -1.46
C PRO A 107 -1.32 -4.60 -1.29
N ALA A 108 -2.12 -5.65 -1.48
CA ALA A 108 -3.54 -5.60 -1.13
C ALA A 108 -3.71 -5.40 0.38
N VAL A 109 -4.76 -4.67 0.74
CA VAL A 109 -5.25 -4.67 2.12
C VAL A 109 -5.76 -6.08 2.40
N GLN A 110 -5.15 -6.75 3.39
CA GLN A 110 -5.54 -8.11 3.74
C GLN A 110 -6.86 -8.09 4.51
N VAL A 111 -7.84 -8.83 3.99
CA VAL A 111 -9.20 -8.90 4.53
C VAL A 111 -9.43 -10.27 5.16
N SER A 112 -8.54 -10.62 6.09
CA SER A 112 -8.54 -11.90 6.79
C SER A 112 -8.31 -11.70 8.29
N GLY A 113 -8.67 -12.72 9.08
CA GLY A 113 -8.46 -12.73 10.52
C GLY A 113 -9.32 -11.73 11.30
N LYS A 114 -8.80 -11.31 12.45
CA LYS A 114 -9.55 -10.61 13.51
C LYS A 114 -10.09 -9.23 13.11
N TYR A 115 -9.39 -8.50 12.25
CA TYR A 115 -9.76 -7.10 11.90
C TYR A 115 -10.61 -6.98 10.64
N LYS A 116 -11.00 -8.11 10.04
CA LYS A 116 -11.75 -8.16 8.78
C LYS A 116 -12.99 -7.26 8.78
N GLU A 117 -13.91 -7.47 9.71
CA GLU A 117 -15.18 -6.73 9.74
C GLU A 117 -14.96 -5.25 10.09
N ARG A 118 -13.97 -4.94 10.93
CA ARG A 118 -13.58 -3.57 11.25
C ARG A 118 -13.08 -2.80 10.01
N ILE A 119 -12.19 -3.42 9.22
CA ILE A 119 -11.65 -2.81 8.00
C ILE A 119 -12.77 -2.60 6.98
N LYS A 120 -13.66 -3.58 6.84
CA LYS A 120 -14.85 -3.49 5.98
C LYS A 120 -15.74 -2.31 6.37
N GLU A 121 -16.03 -2.15 7.66
CA GLU A 121 -16.87 -1.07 8.17
C GLU A 121 -16.23 0.31 7.96
N ILE A 122 -14.91 0.43 8.18
CA ILE A 122 -14.19 1.67 7.89
C ILE A 122 -14.24 2.02 6.39
N ILE A 123 -14.09 1.03 5.49
CA ILE A 123 -14.13 1.26 4.04
C ILE A 123 -15.53 1.67 3.59
N ARG A 124 -16.56 0.97 4.08
CA ARG A 124 -17.97 1.27 3.79
C ARG A 124 -18.33 2.72 4.06
N GLU A 125 -17.77 3.29 5.12
CA GLU A 125 -18.01 4.67 5.50
C GLU A 125 -17.53 5.68 4.44
N TYR A 126 -16.49 5.36 3.67
CA TYR A 126 -16.08 6.17 2.53
C TYR A 126 -16.98 5.92 1.33
N ASP A 127 -17.30 4.66 1.07
CA ASP A 127 -18.21 4.26 -0.01
C ASP A 127 -18.64 2.79 0.13
N GLU A 128 -19.91 2.47 -0.09
CA GLU A 128 -20.37 1.07 -0.09
C GLU A 128 -19.77 0.30 -1.28
N ASP A 129 -19.58 0.96 -2.44
CA ASP A 129 -19.02 0.32 -3.65
C ASP A 129 -17.57 -0.18 -3.45
N LEU A 130 -16.86 0.37 -2.45
CA LEU A 130 -15.51 -0.04 -2.12
C LEU A 130 -15.45 -1.35 -1.34
N VAL A 131 -16.57 -1.83 -0.79
CA VAL A 131 -16.61 -3.07 0.02
C VAL A 131 -16.33 -4.29 -0.85
N ASP A 132 -16.91 -4.38 -2.03
CA ASP A 132 -16.65 -5.50 -2.95
C ASP A 132 -15.22 -5.44 -3.49
N ALA A 133 -14.75 -4.23 -3.84
CA ALA A 133 -13.37 -3.99 -4.23
C ALA A 133 -12.36 -4.41 -3.15
N LEU A 134 -12.71 -4.25 -1.87
CA LEU A 134 -11.90 -4.70 -0.74
C LEU A 134 -11.74 -6.22 -0.75
N PHE A 135 -12.84 -6.97 -0.89
CA PHE A 135 -12.81 -8.43 -0.91
C PHE A 135 -12.14 -9.03 -2.16
N GLU A 136 -12.20 -8.31 -3.28
CA GLU A 136 -11.50 -8.66 -4.52
C GLU A 136 -10.01 -8.34 -4.49
N GLY A 137 -9.50 -7.73 -3.41
CA GLY A 137 -8.09 -7.33 -3.30
C GLY A 137 -7.72 -6.15 -4.20
N ARG A 138 -8.70 -5.33 -4.60
CA ARG A 138 -8.49 -4.08 -5.35
C ARG A 138 -8.18 -2.90 -4.44
N ILE A 139 -8.54 -2.95 -3.16
CA ILE A 139 -8.06 -1.95 -2.20
C ILE A 139 -6.62 -2.24 -1.84
N ARG A 140 -5.73 -1.31 -2.16
CA ARG A 140 -4.28 -1.38 -1.97
C ARG A 140 -3.81 -0.38 -0.93
N LYS A 141 -2.61 -0.61 -0.42
CA LYS A 141 -1.92 0.32 0.48
C LYS A 141 -0.52 0.62 -0.03
N SER A 142 -0.13 1.89 -0.02
CA SER A 142 1.27 2.31 -0.14
C SER A 142 1.74 2.91 1.17
N THR A 143 3.03 2.78 1.45
CA THR A 143 3.66 3.39 2.61
C THR A 143 4.53 4.55 2.15
N VAL A 144 4.34 5.72 2.76
CA VAL A 144 5.18 6.89 2.48
C VAL A 144 6.43 6.82 3.36
N SER A 145 7.58 7.05 2.73
CA SER A 145 8.86 7.21 3.42
C SER A 145 9.25 8.69 3.35
N THR A 146 9.55 9.27 4.49
CA THR A 146 10.22 10.57 4.60
C THR A 146 11.71 10.36 4.84
N GLU A 147 12.50 11.43 4.85
CA GLU A 147 13.93 11.35 5.18
C GLU A 147 14.18 10.79 6.58
N HIS A 148 13.33 11.14 7.54
CA HIS A 148 13.54 10.81 8.96
C HIS A 148 12.76 9.58 9.43
N GLN A 149 11.68 9.21 8.75
CA GLN A 149 10.79 8.15 9.20
C GLN A 149 10.20 7.34 8.05
N LYS A 150 10.20 6.02 8.24
CA LYS A 150 9.55 5.07 7.35
C LYS A 150 8.29 4.55 8.00
N GLY A 151 7.26 4.31 7.22
CA GLY A 151 6.12 3.55 7.70
C GLY A 151 4.92 4.37 8.08
N LYS A 152 5.10 5.55 8.69
CA LYS A 152 4.06 6.22 9.50
C LYS A 152 2.78 6.63 8.76
N VAL A 153 2.90 6.97 7.49
CA VAL A 153 1.77 7.43 6.68
C VAL A 153 1.50 6.39 5.61
N ARG A 154 0.24 5.98 5.50
CA ARG A 154 -0.21 5.01 4.50
C ARG A 154 -1.28 5.63 3.61
N LEU A 155 -1.15 5.44 2.30
CA LEU A 155 -2.19 5.82 1.36
C LEU A 155 -3.05 4.59 1.06
N ILE A 156 -4.36 4.74 1.17
CA ILE A 156 -5.32 3.69 0.85
C ILE A 156 -5.95 4.03 -0.48
N SER A 157 -5.80 3.13 -1.45
CA SER A 157 -6.16 3.38 -2.84
C SER A 157 -6.96 2.24 -3.45
N LEU A 158 -7.76 2.57 -4.46
CA LEU A 158 -8.46 1.63 -5.32
C LEU A 158 -7.60 1.34 -6.56
N TYR A 159 -7.33 0.07 -6.80
CA TYR A 159 -6.71 -0.43 -8.02
C TYR A 159 -7.79 -0.87 -9.02
N THR A 160 -7.81 -0.25 -10.19
CA THR A 160 -8.68 -0.63 -11.32
C THR A 160 -7.83 -0.88 -12.55
N LYS A 161 -8.14 -1.95 -13.28
CA LYS A 161 -7.48 -2.26 -14.55
C LYS A 161 -8.45 -1.98 -15.70
N GLU A 162 -8.10 -1.04 -16.57
CA GLU A 162 -8.91 -0.66 -17.73
C GLU A 162 -8.10 -0.86 -19.02
N LYS A 163 -8.48 -1.86 -19.82
CA LYS A 163 -7.76 -2.24 -21.03
C LYS A 163 -6.25 -2.45 -20.74
N ASN A 164 -5.40 -1.56 -21.23
CA ASN A 164 -3.94 -1.60 -21.09
C ASN A 164 -3.41 -0.65 -19.99
N LYS A 165 -4.29 0.06 -19.30
CA LYS A 165 -3.94 1.02 -18.24
C LYS A 165 -4.27 0.47 -16.86
N THR A 166 -3.45 0.86 -15.89
CA THR A 166 -3.71 0.64 -14.48
C THR A 166 -4.07 1.98 -13.85
N ILE A 167 -5.27 2.11 -13.30
CA ILE A 167 -5.71 3.32 -12.61
C ILE A 167 -5.62 3.08 -11.11
N ILE A 168 -4.90 3.96 -10.40
CA ILE A 168 -4.79 3.97 -8.95
C ILE A 168 -5.49 5.22 -8.42
N SER A 169 -6.60 5.02 -7.71
CA SER A 169 -7.40 6.12 -7.17
C SER A 169 -7.18 6.27 -5.66
N LEU A 170 -6.71 7.42 -5.19
CA LEU A 170 -6.56 7.69 -3.75
C LEU A 170 -7.92 7.80 -3.07
N ILE A 171 -8.17 7.00 -2.04
CA ILE A 171 -9.41 7.02 -1.24
C ILE A 171 -9.19 7.90 0.00
N PHE A 172 -8.25 7.53 0.86
CA PHE A 172 -7.89 8.29 2.06
C PHE A 172 -6.46 8.00 2.52
N ILE A 173 -6.00 8.78 3.49
CA ILE A 173 -4.69 8.64 4.12
C ILE A 173 -4.87 8.17 5.57
N ASP A 174 -4.10 7.17 6.00
CA ASP A 174 -4.00 6.70 7.38
C ASP A 174 -2.70 7.19 7.99
N PHE A 175 -2.78 8.19 8.87
CA PHE A 175 -1.62 8.83 9.51
C PHE A 175 -1.11 8.09 10.76
N TYR A 176 -1.85 7.08 11.25
CA TYR A 176 -1.62 6.51 12.59
C TYR A 176 -1.63 4.97 12.63
N HIS A 177 -1.71 4.33 11.47
CA HIS A 177 -1.87 2.88 11.33
C HIS A 177 -3.13 2.35 12.00
N LEU A 178 -4.15 3.20 12.10
CA LEU A 178 -5.41 2.82 12.73
C LEU A 178 -6.31 2.10 11.73
N PHE A 179 -6.10 2.22 10.41
CA PHE A 179 -6.87 1.45 9.45
C PHE A 179 -6.46 -0.03 9.47
N ILE A 180 -5.16 -0.29 9.42
CA ILE A 180 -4.57 -1.63 9.51
C ILE A 180 -3.64 -1.65 10.73
N PRO A 181 -4.15 -2.05 11.91
CA PRO A 181 -3.37 -2.11 13.13
C PRO A 181 -2.10 -2.94 12.93
N SER A 182 -0.95 -2.36 13.25
CA SER A 182 0.31 -3.08 13.31
C SER A 182 0.72 -3.26 14.76
N GLY A 183 1.23 -4.44 15.12
CA GLY A 183 1.98 -4.61 16.36
C GLY A 183 3.25 -3.76 16.34
N ASN A 184 3.77 -3.42 17.52
CA ASN A 184 5.02 -2.67 17.63
C ASN A 184 5.79 -3.11 18.89
N LEU A 185 7.08 -3.42 18.76
CA LEU A 185 8.00 -3.72 19.87
C LEU A 185 7.43 -4.68 20.93
N GLY A 186 6.82 -5.80 20.49
CA GLY A 186 6.26 -6.82 21.39
C GLY A 186 4.87 -6.49 21.95
N LYS A 187 4.27 -5.33 21.63
CA LYS A 187 2.89 -5.01 22.01
C LYS A 187 1.87 -5.65 21.05
N PRO A 188 0.76 -6.20 21.57
CA PRO A 188 -0.39 -6.60 20.74
C PRO A 188 -0.94 -5.42 19.93
N SER A 189 -1.39 -5.69 18.70
CA SER A 189 -1.91 -4.68 17.78
C SER A 189 -3.14 -3.94 18.33
N GLU A 190 -3.97 -4.59 19.16
CA GLU A 190 -5.10 -3.95 19.83
C GLU A 190 -4.65 -2.85 20.77
N ARG A 191 -3.60 -3.11 21.54
CA ARG A 191 -3.06 -2.15 22.50
C ARG A 191 -2.47 -0.95 21.78
N VAL A 192 -1.70 -1.18 20.70
CA VAL A 192 -1.14 -0.09 19.88
C VAL A 192 -2.26 0.73 19.23
N MET A 193 -3.29 0.07 18.69
CA MET A 193 -4.45 0.74 18.12
C MET A 193 -5.18 1.60 19.16
N GLU A 194 -5.40 1.08 20.36
CA GLU A 194 -6.07 1.81 21.43
C GLU A 194 -5.24 3.00 21.94
N GLU A 195 -3.94 2.82 22.15
CA GLU A 195 -3.02 3.89 22.52
C GLU A 195 -3.03 5.00 21.44
N ASN A 196 -2.84 4.64 20.17
CA ASN A 196 -2.84 5.59 19.06
C ASN A 196 -4.19 6.30 18.91
N TYR A 197 -5.30 5.58 18.98
CA TYR A 197 -6.63 6.19 18.89
C TYR A 197 -6.87 7.15 20.04
N ASN A 198 -6.57 6.77 21.29
CA ASN A 198 -6.77 7.64 22.45
C ASN A 198 -5.94 8.92 22.37
N ASN A 199 -4.73 8.86 21.80
CA ASN A 199 -3.88 10.01 21.60
C ASN A 199 -4.42 10.99 20.53
N GLN A 200 -5.26 10.52 19.61
CA GLN A 200 -5.67 11.30 18.43
C GLN A 200 -7.20 11.54 18.32
N LYS A 201 -8.01 10.91 19.17
CA LYS A 201 -9.49 10.95 19.09
C LYS A 201 -10.11 12.34 19.29
N ASN A 202 -9.36 13.27 19.89
CA ASN A 202 -9.82 14.64 20.13
C ASN A 202 -9.46 15.59 18.98
N ASN A 203 -8.60 15.18 18.04
CA ASN A 203 -8.28 16.00 16.89
C ASN A 203 -9.47 16.06 15.92
N ASP A 204 -9.68 17.22 15.32
CA ASP A 204 -10.72 17.49 14.31
C ASP A 204 -10.16 18.12 13.03
N VAL A 205 -8.83 18.12 12.92
CA VAL A 205 -8.06 18.70 11.83
C VAL A 205 -8.17 17.81 10.59
N CYS A 206 -9.19 18.06 9.77
CA CYS A 206 -9.47 17.26 8.59
C CYS A 206 -8.43 17.51 7.49
N PHE A 207 -7.88 16.45 6.88
CA PHE A 207 -6.88 16.57 5.81
C PHE A 207 -7.37 17.45 4.65
N SER A 208 -8.64 17.32 4.27
CA SER A 208 -9.27 18.12 3.22
C SER A 208 -9.46 19.61 3.55
N LYS A 209 -9.17 20.05 4.79
CA LYS A 209 -9.01 21.48 5.11
C LYS A 209 -7.67 22.04 4.63
N TYR A 210 -6.61 21.23 4.61
CA TYR A 210 -5.23 21.63 4.27
C TYR A 210 -4.90 21.39 2.81
N VAL A 211 -5.35 20.25 2.31
CA VAL A 211 -5.06 19.79 0.97
C VAL A 211 -6.37 19.78 0.20
N LYS A 212 -6.42 20.59 -0.85
CA LYS A 212 -7.52 20.61 -1.81
C LYS A 212 -7.14 19.78 -3.03
N LYS A 213 -8.10 19.52 -3.91
CA LYS A 213 -7.83 18.82 -5.16
C LYS A 213 -6.72 19.52 -5.96
N GLU A 214 -6.74 20.85 -5.97
CA GLU A 214 -5.80 21.71 -6.68
C GLU A 214 -4.38 21.63 -6.11
N SER A 215 -4.23 21.14 -4.88
CA SER A 215 -2.91 20.91 -4.28
C SER A 215 -2.16 19.75 -4.93
N PHE A 216 -2.85 18.82 -5.61
CA PHE A 216 -2.22 17.67 -6.24
C PHE A 216 -1.67 18.04 -7.63
N LYS A 217 -0.36 18.32 -7.68
CA LYS A 217 0.33 18.78 -8.90
C LYS A 217 0.27 17.78 -10.06
N TRP A 218 0.18 16.49 -9.74
CA TRP A 218 0.07 15.43 -10.73
C TRP A 218 -1.31 15.32 -11.37
N LEU A 219 -2.37 15.92 -10.80
CA LEU A 219 -3.67 16.05 -11.47
C LEU A 219 -3.67 17.10 -12.59
N ALA A 220 -2.80 18.10 -12.50
CA ALA A 220 -2.71 19.18 -13.48
C ALA A 220 -2.00 18.76 -14.79
N LYS A 221 -1.45 17.53 -14.84
CA LYS A 221 -0.67 17.03 -15.98
C LYS A 221 -1.48 16.52 -17.17
N SER A 222 -2.81 16.69 -17.18
CA SER A 222 -3.62 16.42 -18.36
C SER A 222 -4.16 17.72 -18.95
N PRO A 223 -3.43 18.27 -19.93
CA PRO A 223 -4.06 18.43 -21.22
C PRO A 223 -3.28 17.63 -22.25
N ASP A 224 -3.93 16.61 -22.80
CA ASP A 224 -3.59 16.13 -24.14
C ASP A 224 -3.75 17.33 -25.08
N THR A 225 -2.65 18.00 -25.39
CA THR A 225 -2.55 18.81 -26.60
C THR A 225 -2.48 17.82 -27.76
N ASN A 226 -3.65 17.55 -28.35
CA ASN A 226 -3.78 17.09 -29.73
C ASN A 226 -3.05 18.04 -30.69
#